data_AF-A0A6P1AHJ6-F1
#
_entry.id   AF-A0A6P1AHJ6-F1
#
_cell.length_a   1.000
_cell.length_b   1.000
_cell.length_c   1.000
_cell.angle_alpha   90.00
_cell.angle_beta   90.00
_cell.angle_gamma   90.00
#
_symmetry.space_group_name_H-M   'P 1'
#
loop_
_entity.id
_entity.type
_entity.pdbx_description
1 polymer ?
#
loop_
_entity_poly.entity_id
_entity_poly.type
_entity_poly.pdbx_seq_one_letter_code
_entity_poly.pdbx_strand_id
1 'polypeptide(L)' 'MKELKVGLRISREEGLSFFGLDEVNTAIDSGAKVVAIKEGNALMQKKEEKDENVRLHLSGFSITVVIDE' A
#
# COMPACT_ATOMS: atom_id res chain seq x y z
N MET A 1 -13.56 6.06 13.23
CA MET A 1 -12.22 5.48 13.01
C MET A 1 -12.24 4.40 11.94
N LYS A 2 -11.81 4.74 10.73
CA LYS A 2 -11.69 3.88 9.55
C LYS A 2 -10.21 3.69 9.20
N GLU A 3 -9.82 2.48 8.81
CA GLU A 3 -8.45 2.19 8.37
C GLU A 3 -8.42 1.99 6.85
N LEU A 4 -7.57 2.76 6.17
CA LEU A 4 -7.39 2.71 4.72
C LEU A 4 -5.95 2.33 4.38
N LYS A 5 -5.78 1.36 3.48
CA LYS A 5 -4.45 0.98 2.98
C LYS A 5 -4.07 1.84 1.79
N VAL A 6 -2.92 2.48 1.90
CA VAL A 6 -2.36 3.35 0.87
C VAL A 6 -0.98 2.85 0.53
N GLY A 7 -0.55 2.95 -0.71
CA GLY A 7 0.79 2.55 -1.06
C GLY A 7 1.10 2.68 -2.53
N LEU A 8 2.19 2.03 -2.91
CA LEU A 8 2.62 1.97 -4.29
C LEU A 8 3.01 0.56 -4.68
N ARG A 9 2.87 0.26 -5.97
CA ARG A 9 3.41 -0.92 -6.63
C ARG A 9 4.47 -0.50 -7.64
N ILE A 10 5.48 -1.35 -7.76
CA ILE A 10 6.59 -1.21 -8.71
C ILE A 10 6.51 -2.38 -9.66
N SER A 11 6.30 -2.09 -10.94
CA SER A 11 6.32 -3.06 -12.04
C SER A 11 7.33 -2.59 -13.09
N ARG A 12 7.98 -3.54 -13.77
CA ARG A 12 8.83 -3.20 -14.93
C ARG A 12 8.01 -2.83 -16.16
N GLU A 13 6.80 -3.37 -16.28
CA GLU A 13 5.92 -3.17 -17.43
C GLU A 13 5.09 -1.89 -17.28
N GLU A 14 4.55 -1.66 -16.08
CA GLU A 14 3.63 -0.55 -15.80
C GLU A 14 4.30 0.63 -15.09
N GLY A 15 5.56 0.48 -14.65
CA GLY A 15 6.25 1.49 -13.86
C GLY A 15 5.72 1.57 -12.42
N LEU A 16 5.51 2.80 -11.93
CA LEU A 16 4.99 3.06 -10.59
C LEU A 16 3.48 3.27 -10.65
N SER A 17 2.73 2.55 -9.80
CA SER A 17 1.30 2.78 -9.59
C SER A 17 0.99 2.99 -8.12
N PHE A 18 0.05 3.88 -7.81
CA PHE A 18 -0.37 4.19 -6.44
C PHE A 18 -1.78 3.64 -6.20
N PHE A 19 -2.11 3.33 -4.94
CA PHE A 19 -3.44 2.88 -4.56
C PHE A 19 -3.86 3.46 -3.21
N GLY A 20 -5.18 3.54 -2.97
CA GLY A 20 -5.77 3.99 -1.71
C GLY A 20 -5.75 5.50 -1.46
N LEU A 21 -4.99 6.28 -2.24
CA LEU A 21 -4.93 7.73 -2.11
C LEU A 21 -6.29 8.40 -2.39
N ASP A 22 -7.01 7.92 -3.40
CA ASP A 22 -8.31 8.50 -3.79
C ASP A 22 -9.37 8.34 -2.69
N GLU A 23 -9.40 7.19 -2.01
CA GLU A 23 -10.30 6.96 -0.88
C GLU A 23 -9.97 7.85 0.31
N VAL A 24 -8.67 8.02 0.61
CA VAL A 24 -8.21 8.92 1.68
C VAL A 24 -8.58 10.36 1.36
N ASN A 25 -8.31 10.82 0.15
CA ASN A 25 -8.61 12.19 -0.29
C ASN A 25 -10.12 12.45 -0.25
N THR A 26 -10.93 11.52 -0.77
CA THR A 26 -12.39 11.63 -0.73
C THR A 26 -12.93 11.75 0.70
N ALA A 27 -12.35 10.99 1.64
CA ALA A 27 -12.72 11.09 3.06
C ALA A 27 -12.36 12.46 3.64
N ILE A 28 -11.15 12.95 3.36
CA ILE A 28 -10.69 14.28 3.80
C ILE A 28 -11.58 15.39 3.22
N ASP A 29 -11.92 15.32 1.93
CA ASP A 29 -12.80 16.28 1.26
C ASP A 29 -14.22 16.28 1.86
N SER A 30 -14.63 15.16 2.47
CA SER A 30 -15.91 15.03 3.17
C SER A 30 -15.86 15.50 4.64
N GLY A 31 -14.72 16.03 5.10
CA GLY A 31 -14.54 16.56 6.45
C GLY A 31 -13.84 15.62 7.43
N ALA A 32 -13.46 14.42 7.00
CA ALA A 32 -12.76 13.47 7.85
C ALA A 32 -11.31 13.92 8.13
N LYS A 33 -10.72 13.43 9.21
CA LYS A 33 -9.36 13.80 9.64
C LYS A 33 -8.45 12.60 9.69
N VAL A 34 -7.23 12.74 9.16
CA VAL A 34 -6.17 11.76 9.39
C VAL A 34 -5.67 11.92 10.82
N VAL A 35 -5.79 10.86 11.61
CA VAL A 35 -5.43 10.86 13.05
C VAL A 35 -4.22 9.99 13.35
N ALA A 36 -3.87 9.06 12.47
CA ALA A 36 -2.62 8.31 12.55
C ALA A 36 -2.19 7.77 11.19
N ILE A 37 -0.88 7.58 11.03
CA ILE A 37 -0.28 6.78 9.97
C ILE A 37 0.49 5.66 10.65
N LYS A 38 0.04 4.43 10.43
CA LYS A 38 0.63 3.23 11.01
C LYS A 38 1.66 2.63 10.07
N GLU A 39 2.55 1.84 10.68
CA GLU A 39 3.54 1.06 9.96
C GLU A 39 2.92 0.16 8.89
N GLY A 40 3.77 -0.11 7.90
CA GLY A 40 3.38 -0.69 6.64
C GLY A 40 3.85 -2.10 6.41
N ASN A 41 3.54 -2.62 5.23
CA ASN A 41 4.08 -3.89 4.75
C ASN A 41 4.83 -3.67 3.43
N ALA A 42 5.95 -4.38 3.27
CA ALA A 42 6.54 -4.57 1.95
C ALA A 42 5.64 -5.46 1.10
N LEU A 43 5.45 -5.10 -0.16
CA LEU A 43 4.79 -5.94 -1.14
C LEU A 43 5.86 -6.76 -1.85
N MET A 44 5.76 -8.09 -1.76
CA MET A 44 6.73 -9.01 -2.31
C MET A 44 6.06 -9.89 -3.35
N GLN A 45 6.68 -10.00 -4.53
CA GLN A 45 6.27 -10.93 -5.58
C GLN A 45 7.21 -12.12 -5.61
N LYS A 46 6.65 -13.33 -5.66
CA LYS A 46 7.41 -14.54 -5.91
C LYS A 46 7.82 -14.58 -7.37
N LYS A 47 9.12 -14.63 -7.63
CA LYS A 47 9.69 -14.72 -8.97
C LYS A 47 9.98 -16.17 -9.36
N GLU A 48 10.50 -16.94 -8.41
CA GLU A 48 10.97 -18.31 -8.65
C GLU A 48 10.94 -19.09 -7.34
N GLU A 49 10.75 -20.40 -7.43
CA GLU A 49 11.04 -21.36 -6.35
C GLU A 49 11.78 -22.55 -6.94
N LYS A 50 12.92 -22.90 -6.34
CA LYS A 50 13.73 -24.06 -6.72
C LYS A 50 14.40 -24.64 -5.48
N ASP A 51 14.27 -25.96 -5.30
CA ASP A 51 14.92 -26.72 -4.22
C ASP A 51 14.78 -25.99 -2.86
N GLU A 52 13.53 -25.68 -2.48
CA GLU A 52 13.14 -24.96 -1.24
C GLU A 52 13.61 -23.49 -1.14
N ASN A 53 14.34 -22.97 -2.12
CA ASN A 53 14.72 -21.56 -2.18
C ASN A 53 13.68 -20.73 -2.93
N VAL A 54 13.09 -19.76 -2.25
CA VAL A 54 12.13 -18.81 -2.84
C VAL A 54 12.84 -17.49 -3.15
N ARG A 55 12.79 -17.06 -4.42
CA ARG A 55 13.23 -15.73 -4.83
C ARG A 55 12.06 -14.77 -4.80
N LEU A 56 12.15 -13.78 -3.93
CA LEU A 56 11.18 -12.70 -3.80
C LEU A 56 11.73 -11.41 -4.43
N HIS A 57 10.86 -10.65 -5.05
CA HIS A 57 11.14 -9.32 -5.56
C HIS A 57 10.28 -8.31 -4.79
N LEU A 58 10.93 -7.28 -4.24
CA LEU A 58 10.21 -6.15 -3.67
C LEU A 58 9.46 -5.41 -4.79
N SER A 59 8.14 -5.49 -4.75
CA SER A 59 7.23 -4.95 -5.75
C SER A 59 6.43 -3.75 -5.23
N GLY A 60 6.82 -3.16 -4.09
CA GLY A 60 6.19 -1.98 -3.52
C GLY A 60 6.06 -2.01 -2.01
N PHE A 61 5.22 -1.12 -1.48
CA PHE A 61 4.87 -1.09 -0.06
C PHE A 61 3.44 -0.59 0.14
N SER A 62 2.91 -0.81 1.33
CA SER A 62 1.65 -0.25 1.82
C SER A 62 1.85 0.31 3.21
N ILE A 63 1.12 1.36 3.57
CA ILE A 63 0.94 1.90 4.92
C ILE A 63 -0.55 1.92 5.24
N THR A 64 -0.90 2.00 6.53
CA THR A 64 -2.29 2.13 6.95
C THR A 64 -2.54 3.53 7.49
N VAL A 65 -3.47 4.24 6.87
CA VAL A 65 -3.94 5.56 7.30
C VAL A 65 -5.20 5.37 8.13
N VAL A 66 -5.22 5.94 9.33
CA VAL A 66 -6.39 5.93 10.21
C VAL A 66 -7.09 7.27 10.09
N ILE A 67 -8.38 7.23 9.78
CA ILE A 67 -9.23 8.39 9.58
C ILE A 67 -10.34 8.41 10.64
N ASP A 68 -10.62 9.58 11.19
CA ASP A 68 -11.80 9.84 12.00
C ASP A 68 -12.82 10.61 11.17
N GLU A 69 -14.05 10.09 11.10
CA GLU A 69 -15.15 10.63 10.28
C GLU A 69 -16.05 11.53 11.13
#